data_AF-A0A641S1B8-F1
#
_entry.id   AF-A0A641S1B8-F1
#
_cell.length_a   1.000
_cell.length_b   1.000
_cell.length_c   1.000
_cell.angle_alpha   90.00
_cell.angle_beta   90.00
_cell.angle_gamma   90.00
#
_symmetry.space_group_name_H-M   'P 1'
#
loop_
_entity.id
_entity.type
_entity.pdbx_description
1 polymer ?
#
loop_
_entity_poly.entity_id
_entity_poly.type
_entity_poly.pdbx_seq_one_letter_code
_entity_poly.pdbx_strand_id
1 'polypeptide(L)'
;MKRFFSYTILSFFLLLLPTGQASANNNDSIRLSLLTCAPGEEIYSLFGHTAIRYENPSQGIDIVFNYGLFSFNTPNFIFRFSLGETDYQLGATDYERFAAEYAFFGRSVWQQTLNLTDEEKTELIRLLQENYRPENRVYRYNFFYDNCATRPRDKIEESIAGKVIYPAEPQDGSLTFRDIVHQYCKGHPWARFGIDLCIGSEADQPITQRQ
;
A
#
# COMPACT_ATOMS: atom_id res chain seq x y z
N MET A 1 -29.40 -43.43 71.67
CA MET A 1 -29.50 -42.55 70.48
C MET A 1 -28.27 -42.79 69.60
N LYS A 2 -28.49 -43.17 68.33
CA LYS A 2 -27.72 -42.94 67.07
C LYS A 2 -26.17 -42.88 67.13
N ARG A 3 -25.37 -43.43 66.20
CA ARG A 3 -25.41 -44.45 65.13
C ARG A 3 -23.97 -44.46 64.54
N PHE A 4 -23.57 -45.59 63.96
CA PHE A 4 -22.28 -45.92 63.30
C PHE A 4 -21.87 -45.07 62.07
N PHE A 5 -20.56 -45.08 61.75
CA PHE A 5 -19.84 -45.36 60.46
C PHE A 5 -18.59 -44.45 60.33
N SER A 6 -17.34 -44.96 60.38
CA SER A 6 -16.52 -45.66 59.37
C SER A 6 -15.66 -44.74 58.47
N TYR A 7 -14.42 -45.19 58.27
CA TYR A 7 -13.25 -44.55 57.63
C TYR A 7 -13.43 -44.19 56.15
N THR A 8 -12.74 -43.14 55.65
CA THR A 8 -12.20 -43.16 54.27
C THR A 8 -10.97 -42.24 54.10
N ILE A 9 -9.86 -42.86 53.69
CA ILE A 9 -8.65 -42.26 53.10
C ILE A 9 -8.99 -41.74 51.70
N LEU A 10 -8.60 -40.52 51.30
CA LEU A 10 -8.41 -40.14 49.89
C LEU A 10 -7.72 -38.76 49.83
N SER A 11 -6.42 -38.72 49.57
CA SER A 11 -5.75 -38.73 48.25
C SER A 11 -5.42 -37.33 47.77
N PHE A 12 -4.12 -37.09 47.74
CA PHE A 12 -3.41 -35.95 47.19
C PHE A 12 -3.54 -36.02 45.66
N PHE A 13 -4.58 -35.41 45.08
CA PHE A 13 -4.69 -35.31 43.63
C PHE A 13 -3.96 -34.06 43.14
N LEU A 14 -2.73 -34.30 42.67
CA LEU A 14 -1.96 -33.44 41.78
C LEU A 14 -2.88 -32.87 40.69
N LEU A 15 -3.15 -31.57 40.73
CA LEU A 15 -3.67 -30.83 39.58
C LEU A 15 -2.53 -30.67 38.57
N LEU A 16 -2.28 -31.71 37.79
CA LEU A 16 -1.61 -31.61 36.50
C LEU A 16 -2.53 -30.81 35.58
N LEU A 17 -2.37 -29.49 35.57
CA LEU A 17 -2.90 -28.67 34.49
C LEU A 17 -2.20 -29.12 33.21
N PRO A 18 -2.92 -29.58 32.18
CA PRO A 18 -2.30 -29.75 30.88
C PRO A 18 -1.94 -28.34 30.39
N THR A 19 -0.65 -28.01 30.38
CA THR A 19 -0.13 -26.96 29.50
C THR A 19 -0.26 -27.49 28.08
N GLY A 20 -1.49 -27.50 27.57
CA GLY A 20 -1.75 -27.63 26.16
C GLY A 20 -1.13 -26.41 25.51
N GLN A 21 0.04 -26.58 24.92
CA GLN A 21 0.46 -25.69 23.84
C GLN A 21 -0.61 -25.83 22.76
N ALA A 22 -1.51 -24.85 22.71
CA ALA A 22 -2.33 -24.65 21.54
C ALA A 22 -1.34 -24.37 20.40
N SER A 23 -1.08 -25.38 19.55
CA SER A 23 -0.59 -25.08 18.21
C SER A 23 -1.61 -24.13 17.61
N ALA A 24 -1.20 -22.88 17.39
CA ALA A 24 -1.94 -21.97 16.56
C ALA A 24 -2.15 -22.67 15.22
N ASN A 25 -3.39 -23.08 14.95
CA ASN A 25 -3.82 -23.37 13.59
C ASN A 25 -3.78 -22.02 12.86
N ASN A 26 -2.61 -21.63 12.38
CA ASN A 26 -2.44 -20.50 11.48
C ASN A 26 -2.97 -20.96 10.11
N ASN A 27 -4.30 -21.02 9.99
CA ASN A 27 -4.93 -20.85 8.69
C ASN A 27 -4.66 -19.38 8.34
N ASP A 28 -3.49 -19.14 7.75
CA ASP A 28 -3.07 -17.82 7.29
C ASP A 28 -4.06 -17.36 6.21
N SER A 29 -5.07 -16.64 6.68
CA SER A 29 -6.11 -16.06 5.85
C SER A 29 -5.73 -14.67 5.35
N ILE A 30 -4.56 -14.16 5.76
CA ILE A 30 -4.11 -12.82 5.41
C ILE A 30 -3.56 -12.82 4.00
N ARG A 31 -4.10 -11.94 3.16
CA ARG A 31 -3.56 -11.64 1.84
C ARG A 31 -3.24 -10.17 1.74
N LEU A 32 -2.02 -9.87 1.33
CA LEU A 32 -1.59 -8.53 0.97
C LEU A 32 -1.34 -8.50 -0.52
N SER A 33 -1.94 -7.54 -1.21
CA SER A 33 -1.84 -7.43 -2.66
C SER A 33 -1.50 -6.02 -3.09
N LEU A 34 -0.67 -5.90 -4.13
CA LEU A 34 -0.49 -4.65 -4.85
C LEU A 34 -1.63 -4.51 -5.87
N LEU A 35 -2.32 -3.38 -5.84
CA LEU A 35 -3.32 -3.01 -6.83
C LEU A 35 -2.69 -2.05 -7.83
N THR A 36 -2.83 -2.37 -9.11
CA THR A 36 -2.44 -1.50 -10.23
C THR A 36 -3.71 -1.07 -10.95
N CYS A 37 -3.90 0.23 -11.12
CA CYS A 37 -5.11 0.78 -11.71
C CYS A 37 -4.79 1.45 -13.05
N ALA A 38 -5.63 1.21 -14.06
CA ALA A 38 -5.45 1.73 -15.40
C ALA A 38 -5.42 3.27 -15.42
N PRO A 39 -4.67 3.90 -16.34
CA PRO A 39 -4.79 5.32 -16.63
C PRO A 39 -6.23 5.80 -16.85
N GLY A 40 -6.48 7.08 -16.63
CA GLY A 40 -7.72 7.78 -17.00
C GLY A 40 -7.43 8.96 -17.93
N GLU A 41 -8.47 9.71 -18.28
CA GLU A 41 -8.39 10.85 -19.21
C GLU A 41 -8.00 12.16 -18.53
N GLU A 42 -8.30 12.29 -17.24
CA GLU A 42 -8.01 13.50 -16.48
C GLU A 42 -6.53 13.57 -16.09
N ILE A 43 -5.97 14.79 -16.03
CA ILE A 43 -4.52 15.01 -15.84
C ILE A 43 -3.96 14.30 -14.60
N TYR A 44 -4.71 14.25 -13.50
CA TYR A 44 -4.31 13.59 -12.25
C TYR A 44 -4.43 12.06 -12.29
N SER A 45 -4.96 11.50 -13.36
CA SER A 45 -5.18 10.05 -13.55
C SER A 45 -4.44 9.47 -14.76
N LEU A 46 -3.76 10.31 -15.55
CA LEU A 46 -3.06 9.93 -16.80
C LEU A 46 -2.01 8.83 -16.62
N PHE A 47 -1.42 8.71 -15.43
CA PHE A 47 -0.32 7.79 -15.16
C PHE A 47 -0.78 6.49 -14.49
N GLY A 48 -2.09 6.32 -14.28
CA GLY A 48 -2.64 5.22 -13.49
C GLY A 48 -2.50 5.47 -12.00
N HIS A 49 -2.62 4.41 -11.21
CA HIS A 49 -2.55 4.49 -9.75
C HIS A 49 -2.16 3.17 -9.11
N THR A 50 -1.54 3.23 -7.93
CA THR A 50 -1.15 2.04 -7.16
C THR A 50 -1.66 2.13 -5.72
N ALA A 51 -2.08 1.00 -5.16
CA ALA A 51 -2.54 0.90 -3.77
C ALA A 51 -2.19 -0.47 -3.18
N ILE A 52 -2.25 -0.61 -1.84
CA ILE A 52 -2.08 -1.91 -1.18
C ILE A 52 -3.41 -2.38 -0.60
N ARG A 53 -3.84 -3.59 -0.96
CA ARG A 53 -5.02 -4.24 -0.41
C ARG A 53 -4.62 -5.18 0.72
N TYR A 54 -5.26 -5.04 1.87
CA TYR A 54 -5.18 -5.94 3.01
C TYR A 54 -6.50 -6.68 3.18
N GLU A 55 -6.44 -7.99 3.00
CA GLU A 55 -7.56 -8.91 3.19
C GLU A 55 -7.29 -9.81 4.41
N ASN A 56 -8.27 -9.92 5.31
CA ASN A 56 -8.31 -10.93 6.35
C ASN A 56 -9.76 -11.44 6.49
N PRO A 57 -10.15 -12.48 5.72
CA PRO A 57 -11.49 -13.05 5.73
C PRO A 57 -11.94 -13.54 7.11
N SER A 58 -11.01 -14.03 7.95
CA SER A 58 -11.35 -14.50 9.30
C SER A 58 -11.84 -13.37 10.22
N GLN A 59 -11.45 -12.13 9.92
CA GLN A 59 -11.84 -10.92 10.64
C GLN A 59 -12.80 -10.03 9.83
N GLY A 60 -13.19 -10.45 8.61
CA GLY A 60 -14.01 -9.65 7.71
C GLY A 60 -13.32 -8.36 7.21
N ILE A 61 -11.99 -8.33 7.17
CA ILE A 61 -11.23 -7.16 6.71
C ILE A 61 -11.00 -7.25 5.20
N ASP A 62 -11.31 -6.19 4.48
CA ASP A 62 -10.99 -6.02 3.06
C ASP A 62 -10.76 -4.54 2.73
N ILE A 63 -9.57 -4.03 3.09
CA ILE A 63 -9.24 -2.61 3.10
C ILE A 63 -8.17 -2.31 2.07
N VAL A 64 -8.31 -1.18 1.38
CA VAL A 64 -7.31 -0.62 0.47
C VAL A 64 -6.66 0.61 1.12
N PHE A 65 -5.34 0.52 1.32
CA PHE A 65 -4.48 1.64 1.68
C PHE A 65 -4.08 2.39 0.41
N ASN A 66 -4.64 3.58 0.27
CA ASN A 66 -4.56 4.42 -0.92
C ASN A 66 -3.73 5.69 -0.63
N TYR A 67 -2.46 5.67 -1.03
CA TYR A 67 -1.60 6.85 -1.03
C TYR A 67 -1.95 7.72 -2.21
N GLY A 68 -1.99 9.03 -2.02
CA GLY A 68 -2.19 9.95 -3.12
C GLY A 68 -3.54 10.66 -3.12
N LEU A 69 -4.27 10.63 -1.99
CA LEU A 69 -5.50 11.41 -1.86
C LEU A 69 -5.17 12.89 -1.68
N PHE A 70 -5.90 13.74 -2.40
CA PHE A 70 -5.76 15.19 -2.33
C PHE A 70 -7.13 15.87 -2.47
N SER A 71 -7.19 17.19 -2.29
CA SER A 71 -8.41 17.97 -2.50
C SER A 71 -8.14 19.25 -3.27
N PHE A 72 -8.88 19.46 -4.36
CA PHE A 72 -8.86 20.73 -5.11
C PHE A 72 -9.34 21.93 -4.28
N ASN A 73 -10.09 21.70 -3.20
CA ASN A 73 -10.53 22.76 -2.28
C ASN A 73 -9.40 23.29 -1.39
N THR A 74 -8.21 22.67 -1.45
CA THR A 74 -7.02 23.18 -0.76
C THR A 74 -6.68 24.58 -1.28
N PRO A 75 -6.50 25.58 -0.41
CA PRO A 75 -6.20 26.94 -0.85
C PRO A 75 -4.99 27.01 -1.77
N ASN A 76 -5.19 27.59 -2.96
CA ASN A 76 -4.17 27.75 -4.00
C ASN A 76 -3.58 26.43 -4.52
N PHE A 77 -4.37 25.34 -4.56
CA PHE A 77 -3.90 24.00 -4.96
C PHE A 77 -3.06 24.00 -6.25
N ILE A 78 -3.54 24.63 -7.34
CA ILE A 78 -2.83 24.67 -8.62
C ILE A 78 -1.47 25.38 -8.49
N PHE A 79 -1.42 26.51 -7.78
CA PHE A 79 -0.17 27.24 -7.56
C PHE A 79 0.82 26.43 -6.71
N ARG A 80 0.35 25.82 -5.61
CA ARG A 80 1.17 24.93 -4.77
C ARG A 80 1.65 23.71 -5.55
N PHE A 81 0.82 23.16 -6.43
CA PHE A 81 1.17 22.02 -7.28
C PHE A 81 2.34 22.38 -8.19
N SER A 82 2.26 23.52 -8.87
CA SER A 82 3.35 24.02 -9.72
C SER A 82 4.64 24.30 -8.96
N LEU A 83 4.57 24.59 -7.67
CA LEU A 83 5.74 24.78 -6.79
C LEU A 83 6.24 23.49 -6.12
N GLY A 84 5.56 22.36 -6.32
CA GLY A 84 5.87 21.12 -5.59
C GLY A 84 5.57 21.19 -4.09
N GLU A 85 4.64 22.05 -3.66
CA GLU A 85 4.27 22.31 -2.26
C GLU A 85 2.91 21.72 -1.88
N THR A 86 2.47 20.67 -2.57
CA THR A 86 1.19 20.02 -2.29
C THR A 86 1.34 18.91 -1.27
N ASP A 87 0.49 18.94 -0.25
CA ASP A 87 0.40 17.86 0.72
C ASP A 87 -0.71 16.90 0.30
N TYR A 88 -0.35 15.62 0.24
CA TYR A 88 -1.25 14.52 -0.07
C TYR A 88 -1.41 13.66 1.19
N GLN A 89 -2.41 12.78 1.18
CA GLN A 89 -2.69 11.92 2.31
C GLN A 89 -2.87 10.45 1.93
N LEU A 90 -2.56 9.57 2.88
CA LEU A 90 -2.96 8.18 2.87
C LEU A 90 -4.41 8.06 3.35
N GLY A 91 -5.25 7.40 2.55
CA GLY A 91 -6.57 6.94 2.96
C GLY A 91 -6.64 5.42 3.15
N ALA A 92 -7.66 4.98 3.88
CA ALA A 92 -8.06 3.59 3.97
C ALA A 92 -9.55 3.50 3.63
N THR A 93 -9.91 2.63 2.69
CA THR A 93 -11.30 2.45 2.22
C THR A 93 -11.58 0.98 1.94
N ASP A 94 -12.85 0.58 1.93
CA ASP A 94 -13.25 -0.76 1.51
C ASP A 94 -12.88 -1.01 0.04
N TYR A 95 -12.41 -2.24 -0.26
CA TYR A 95 -12.02 -2.62 -1.62
C TYR A 95 -13.18 -2.53 -2.61
N GLU A 96 -14.39 -2.95 -2.22
CA GLU A 96 -15.57 -2.88 -3.09
C GLU A 96 -15.81 -1.45 -3.58
N ARG A 97 -15.76 -0.48 -2.68
CA ARG A 97 -15.92 0.94 -3.02
C ARG A 97 -14.80 1.45 -3.91
N PHE A 98 -13.55 1.07 -3.61
CA PHE A 98 -12.40 1.42 -4.43
C PHE A 98 -12.55 0.88 -5.85
N ALA A 99 -12.83 -0.41 -6.01
CA ALA A 99 -12.99 -1.04 -7.31
C ALA A 99 -14.19 -0.50 -8.09
N ALA A 100 -15.30 -0.20 -7.41
CA ALA A 100 -16.50 0.37 -8.01
C ALA A 100 -16.24 1.75 -8.64
N GLU A 101 -15.38 2.58 -8.05
CA GLU A 101 -14.98 3.86 -8.62
C GLU A 101 -14.28 3.68 -9.98
N TYR A 102 -13.29 2.79 -10.07
CA TYR A 102 -12.62 2.52 -11.34
C TYR A 102 -13.57 1.90 -12.37
N ALA A 103 -14.41 0.95 -11.96
CA ALA A 103 -15.42 0.35 -12.83
C ALA A 103 -16.40 1.38 -13.39
N PHE A 104 -16.83 2.35 -12.57
CA PHE A 104 -17.69 3.46 -13.01
C PHE A 104 -17.05 4.28 -14.14
N PHE A 105 -15.74 4.53 -14.06
CA PHE A 105 -14.98 5.22 -15.10
C PHE A 105 -14.50 4.31 -16.23
N GLY A 106 -14.91 3.04 -16.27
CA GLY A 106 -14.47 2.08 -17.28
C GLY A 106 -12.98 1.74 -17.21
N ARG A 107 -12.35 1.90 -16.03
CA ARG A 107 -10.93 1.65 -15.77
C ARG A 107 -10.75 0.32 -15.07
N SER A 108 -9.71 -0.42 -15.47
CA SER A 108 -9.37 -1.71 -14.87
C SER A 108 -8.59 -1.55 -13.57
N VAL A 109 -8.79 -2.48 -12.64
CA VAL A 109 -7.95 -2.69 -11.45
C VAL A 109 -7.39 -4.10 -11.51
N TRP A 110 -6.08 -4.22 -11.60
CA TRP A 110 -5.35 -5.48 -11.52
C TRP A 110 -4.84 -5.70 -10.10
N GLN A 111 -4.91 -6.93 -9.63
CA GLN A 111 -4.42 -7.33 -8.32
C GLN A 111 -3.28 -8.33 -8.45
N GLN A 112 -2.18 -8.05 -7.75
CA GLN A 112 -1.06 -8.97 -7.59
C GLN A 112 -0.88 -9.30 -6.11
N THR A 113 -1.25 -10.52 -5.72
CA THR A 113 -1.00 -11.02 -4.36
C THR A 113 0.50 -11.18 -4.14
N LEU A 114 1.01 -10.57 -3.07
CA LEU A 114 2.42 -10.62 -2.71
C LEU A 114 2.73 -11.95 -2.01
N ASN A 115 3.84 -12.57 -2.41
CA ASN A 115 4.32 -13.82 -1.81
C ASN A 115 5.22 -13.51 -0.60
N LEU A 116 4.60 -13.02 0.48
CA LEU A 116 5.25 -12.61 1.73
C LEU A 116 5.16 -13.73 2.78
N THR A 117 6.16 -13.84 3.66
CA THR A 117 6.04 -14.69 4.86
C THR A 117 5.07 -14.08 5.88
N ASP A 118 4.65 -14.86 6.89
CA ASP A 118 3.75 -14.38 7.95
C ASP A 118 4.35 -13.17 8.71
N GLU A 119 5.66 -13.18 8.93
CA GLU A 119 6.38 -12.08 9.57
C GLU A 119 6.37 -10.82 8.70
N GLU A 120 6.64 -10.96 7.40
CA GLU A 120 6.64 -9.85 6.44
C GLU A 120 5.23 -9.27 6.25
N LYS A 121 4.19 -10.12 6.25
CA LYS A 121 2.79 -9.67 6.24
C LYS A 121 2.47 -8.86 7.49
N THR A 122 2.87 -9.37 8.65
CA THR A 122 2.65 -8.70 9.95
C THR A 122 3.34 -7.34 9.97
N GLU A 123 4.57 -7.26 9.46
CA GLU A 123 5.32 -6.01 9.40
C GLU A 123 4.71 -5.02 8.40
N LEU A 124 4.31 -5.47 7.21
CA LEU A 124 3.65 -4.60 6.24
C LEU A 124 2.34 -4.03 6.79
N ILE A 125 1.52 -4.85 7.45
CA ILE A 125 0.29 -4.40 8.11
C ILE A 125 0.60 -3.35 9.19
N ARG A 126 1.62 -3.60 10.02
CA ARG A 126 2.05 -2.66 11.06
C ARG A 126 2.47 -1.32 10.45
N LEU A 127 3.26 -1.32 9.37
CA LEU A 127 3.71 -0.12 8.67
C LEU A 127 2.55 0.67 8.06
N LEU A 128 1.59 -0.02 7.44
CA LEU A 128 0.40 0.60 6.85
C LEU A 128 -0.49 1.24 7.92
N GLN A 129 -0.72 0.55 9.03
CA GLN A 129 -1.49 1.08 10.17
C GLN A 129 -0.79 2.28 10.81
N GLU A 130 0.53 2.21 10.97
CA GLU A 130 1.33 3.32 11.50
C GLU A 130 1.27 4.55 10.57
N ASN A 131 1.42 4.34 9.26
CA ASN A 131 1.29 5.42 8.28
C ASN A 131 -0.12 6.02 8.24
N TYR A 132 -1.16 5.25 8.56
CA TYR A 132 -2.53 5.74 8.55
C TYR A 132 -2.89 6.61 9.77
N ARG A 133 -2.05 6.62 10.81
CA ARG A 133 -2.27 7.49 11.98
C ARG A 133 -2.36 8.97 11.56
N PRO A 134 -3.20 9.79 12.23
CA PRO A 134 -3.38 11.21 11.87
C PRO A 134 -2.09 12.01 11.73
N GLU A 135 -1.10 11.72 12.57
CA GLU A 135 0.22 12.35 12.61
C GLU A 135 1.16 11.94 11.46
N ASN A 136 0.92 10.78 10.82
CA ASN A 136 1.81 10.19 9.81
C ASN A 136 1.21 10.19 8.40
N ARG A 137 -0.12 10.32 8.28
CA ARG A 137 -0.82 10.09 7.02
C ARG A 137 -0.68 11.21 6.00
N VAL A 138 -0.26 12.40 6.41
CA VAL A 138 -0.06 13.56 5.52
C VAL A 138 1.41 13.66 5.15
N TYR A 139 1.68 13.87 3.86
CA TYR A 139 3.05 13.96 3.36
C TYR A 139 3.17 14.94 2.20
N ARG A 140 4.37 15.50 2.02
CA ARG A 140 4.70 16.34 0.89
C ARG A 140 4.81 15.49 -0.37
N TYR A 141 3.94 15.75 -1.33
CA TYR A 141 3.95 15.03 -2.59
C TYR A 141 5.12 15.46 -3.47
N ASN A 142 5.81 14.48 -4.05
CA ASN A 142 6.75 14.70 -5.14
C ASN A 142 6.39 13.78 -6.31
N PHE A 143 6.22 14.38 -7.48
CA PHE A 143 5.73 13.69 -8.67
C PHE A 143 6.57 12.47 -9.08
N PHE A 144 7.90 12.48 -8.88
CA PHE A 144 8.78 11.36 -9.22
C PHE A 144 9.19 10.50 -8.02
N TYR A 145 9.43 11.13 -6.87
CA TYR A 145 10.12 10.47 -5.77
C TYR A 145 9.22 10.12 -4.58
N ASP A 146 8.07 10.78 -4.42
CA ASP A 146 7.20 10.61 -3.25
C ASP A 146 5.71 10.71 -3.62
N ASN A 147 5.15 9.62 -4.15
CA ASN A 147 3.85 9.56 -4.78
C ASN A 147 3.12 8.23 -4.51
N CYS A 148 1.98 8.03 -5.18
CA CYS A 148 1.14 6.84 -5.04
C CYS A 148 1.76 5.54 -5.54
N ALA A 149 2.84 5.57 -6.32
CA ALA A 149 3.58 4.39 -6.75
C ALA A 149 4.80 4.13 -5.86
N THR A 150 5.55 5.18 -5.49
CA THR A 150 6.76 5.03 -4.67
C THR A 150 6.43 4.63 -3.23
N ARG A 151 5.38 5.21 -2.63
CA ARG A 151 4.98 4.90 -1.25
C ARG A 151 4.63 3.42 -1.03
N PRO A 152 3.73 2.79 -1.81
CA PRO A 152 3.51 1.34 -1.72
C PRO A 152 4.78 0.51 -1.90
N ARG A 153 5.60 0.81 -2.93
CA ARG A 153 6.86 0.10 -3.19
C ARG A 153 7.77 0.16 -1.98
N ASP A 154 7.98 1.35 -1.44
CA ASP A 154 8.91 1.59 -0.33
C ASP A 154 8.41 0.88 0.95
N LYS A 155 7.08 0.84 1.21
CA LYS A 155 6.52 0.09 2.34
C LYS A 155 6.66 -1.42 2.20
N ILE A 156 6.53 -1.94 0.98
CA ILE A 156 6.78 -3.36 0.70
C ILE A 156 8.26 -3.68 0.92
N GLU A 157 9.17 -2.86 0.39
CA GLU A 157 10.61 -3.03 0.59
C GLU A 157 11.03 -2.96 2.06
N GLU A 158 10.43 -2.05 2.84
CA GLU A 158 10.68 -1.93 4.29
C GLU A 158 10.17 -3.14 5.09
N SER A 159 9.11 -3.81 4.60
CA SER A 159 8.48 -4.93 5.31
C SER A 159 9.18 -6.27 5.15
N ILE A 160 10.07 -6.41 4.17
CA ILE A 160 10.72 -7.68 3.84
C ILE A 160 12.11 -7.77 4.46
N ALA A 161 12.54 -8.98 4.85
CA ALA A 161 13.90 -9.19 5.35
C ALA A 161 14.94 -9.16 4.21
N GLY A 162 14.50 -9.42 2.97
CA GLY A 162 15.32 -9.44 1.76
C GLY A 162 15.40 -8.09 1.05
N LYS A 163 15.70 -8.14 -0.25
CA LYS A 163 15.64 -6.97 -1.14
C LYS A 163 14.81 -7.32 -2.36
N VAL A 164 14.01 -6.37 -2.82
CA VAL A 164 13.34 -6.48 -4.11
C VAL A 164 14.40 -6.44 -5.21
N ILE A 165 14.40 -7.45 -6.08
CA ILE A 165 15.28 -7.51 -7.24
C ILE A 165 14.50 -7.01 -8.44
N TYR A 166 14.88 -5.84 -8.94
CA TYR A 166 14.33 -5.26 -10.16
C TYR A 166 15.01 -5.95 -11.35
N PRO A 167 14.28 -6.66 -12.23
CA PRO A 167 14.86 -7.32 -13.38
C PRO A 167 15.63 -6.32 -14.25
N ALA A 168 16.89 -6.63 -14.56
CA ALA A 168 17.67 -5.83 -15.48
C ALA A 168 17.17 -6.08 -16.90
N GLU A 169 16.27 -5.23 -17.39
CA GLU A 169 16.22 -5.01 -18.84
C GLU A 169 17.47 -4.20 -19.23
N PRO A 170 18.03 -4.39 -20.45
CA PRO A 170 19.11 -3.55 -20.92
C PRO A 170 18.60 -2.11 -21.07
N GLN A 171 18.72 -1.32 -20.00
CA GLN A 171 18.73 0.12 -20.07
C GLN A 171 20.12 0.50 -20.59
N ASP A 172 20.18 1.10 -21.77
CA ASP A 172 21.36 1.77 -22.30
C ASP A 172 21.70 3.07 -21.52
N GLY A 173 21.02 3.31 -20.39
CA GLY A 173 21.13 4.53 -19.60
C GLY A 173 20.47 5.74 -20.25
N SER A 174 19.65 5.55 -21.29
CA SER A 174 19.02 6.66 -22.01
C SER A 174 17.66 7.08 -21.46
N LEU A 175 16.96 6.22 -20.70
CA LEU A 175 15.61 6.51 -20.25
C LEU A 175 15.63 7.50 -19.08
N THR A 176 14.85 8.57 -19.20
CA THR A 176 14.70 9.61 -18.18
C THR A 176 13.26 9.69 -17.68
N PHE A 177 13.02 10.40 -16.57
CA PHE A 177 11.66 10.67 -16.12
C PHE A 177 10.84 11.42 -17.18
N ARG A 178 11.48 12.36 -17.91
CA ARG A 178 10.80 13.11 -18.97
C ARG A 178 10.33 12.20 -20.10
N ASP A 179 11.13 11.22 -20.50
CA ASP A 179 10.75 10.26 -21.54
C ASP A 179 9.50 9.46 -21.15
N ILE A 180 9.44 8.99 -19.90
CA ILE A 180 8.27 8.29 -19.37
C ILE A 180 7.04 9.23 -19.36
N VAL A 181 7.19 10.46 -18.86
CA VAL A 181 6.10 11.44 -18.86
C VAL A 181 5.57 11.68 -20.27
N HIS A 182 6.48 11.84 -21.24
CA HIS A 182 6.13 12.09 -22.64
C HIS A 182 5.43 10.90 -23.30
N GLN A 183 5.78 9.66 -22.93
CA GLN A 183 5.09 8.46 -23.37
C GLN A 183 3.62 8.47 -22.95
N TYR A 184 3.34 8.76 -21.68
CA TYR A 184 1.97 8.79 -21.15
C TYR A 184 1.18 10.04 -21.55
N CYS A 185 1.86 11.15 -21.87
CA CYS A 185 1.21 12.39 -22.31
C CYS A 185 1.10 12.54 -23.84
N LYS A 186 1.38 11.50 -24.64
CA LYS A 186 1.41 11.60 -26.11
C LYS A 186 0.13 12.15 -26.74
N GLY A 187 -1.03 11.86 -26.14
CA GLY A 187 -2.35 12.36 -26.55
C GLY A 187 -2.75 13.72 -25.95
N HIS A 188 -1.96 14.29 -25.05
CA HIS A 188 -2.32 15.44 -24.22
C HIS A 188 -1.25 16.55 -24.30
N PRO A 189 -1.12 17.26 -25.45
CA PRO A 189 -0.02 18.19 -25.69
C PRO A 189 0.03 19.35 -24.69
N TRP A 190 -1.13 19.85 -24.24
CA TRP A 190 -1.18 20.91 -23.23
C TRP A 190 -0.81 20.42 -21.82
N ALA A 191 -1.19 19.19 -21.47
CA ALA A 191 -0.77 18.58 -20.20
C ALA A 191 0.74 18.35 -20.19
N ARG A 192 1.30 17.80 -21.28
CA ARG A 192 2.74 17.64 -21.48
C ARG A 192 3.47 18.96 -21.30
N PHE A 193 3.02 20.01 -21.99
CA PHE A 193 3.63 21.33 -21.89
C PHE A 193 3.61 21.89 -20.46
N GLY A 194 2.48 21.78 -19.75
CA GLY A 194 2.37 22.23 -18.37
C GLY A 194 3.27 21.44 -17.40
N ILE A 195 3.36 20.12 -17.57
CA ILE A 195 4.24 19.26 -16.78
C ILE A 195 5.71 19.61 -17.07
N ASP A 196 6.08 19.78 -18.34
CA ASP A 196 7.45 20.13 -18.75
C ASP A 196 7.93 21.44 -18.10
N LEU A 197 7.02 22.41 -17.92
CA LEU A 197 7.31 23.67 -17.23
C LEU A 197 7.58 23.47 -15.72
N CYS A 198 6.97 22.45 -15.10
CA CYS A 198 7.07 22.22 -13.65
C CYS A 198 8.24 21.29 -13.26
N ILE A 199 8.56 20.28 -14.07
CA ILE A 199 9.49 19.21 -13.67
C ILE A 199 10.98 19.56 -13.76
N GLY A 200 11.33 20.68 -14.40
CA GLY A 200 12.71 21.18 -14.48
C GLY A 200 13.68 20.21 -15.18
N SER A 201 14.99 20.50 -15.12
CA SER A 201 16.04 19.72 -15.80
C SER A 201 16.45 18.43 -15.08
N GLU A 202 16.03 18.25 -13.83
CA GLU A 202 16.30 17.01 -13.09
C GLU A 202 15.57 15.81 -13.70
N ALA A 203 14.43 16.06 -14.37
CA ALA A 203 13.68 15.04 -15.08
C ALA A 203 14.42 14.45 -16.30
N ASP A 204 15.49 15.11 -16.76
CA ASP A 204 16.32 14.68 -17.90
C ASP A 204 17.52 13.83 -17.47
N GLN A 205 17.66 13.52 -16.18
CA GLN A 205 18.68 12.60 -15.71
C GLN A 205 18.28 11.14 -15.98
N PRO A 206 19.24 10.27 -16.33
CA PRO A 206 18.98 8.83 -16.42
C PRO A 206 18.40 8.27 -15.13
N ILE A 207 17.35 7.47 -15.25
CA ILE A 207 16.74 6.78 -14.10
C ILE A 207 17.33 5.39 -13.90
N THR A 208 17.27 4.91 -12.67
CA THR A 208 17.60 3.53 -12.33
C THR A 208 16.40 2.60 -12.52
N GLN A 209 16.61 1.28 -12.54
CA GLN A 209 15.51 0.30 -12.64
C GLN A 209 14.49 0.37 -11.49
N ARG A 210 14.88 0.90 -10.32
CA ARG A 210 13.99 1.06 -9.17
C ARG A 210 13.09 2.30 -9.31
N GLN A 211 13.55 3.30 -10.05
CA GLN A 211 12.89 4.59 -10.26
C GLN A 211 11.90 4.50 -11.42
#